data_AF-A0A173RDU3-F1
#
_entry.id   AF-A0A173RDU3-F1
#
_cell.length_a   1.000
_cell.length_b   1.000
_cell.length_c   1.000
_cell.angle_alpha   90.00
_cell.angle_beta   90.00
_cell.angle_gamma   90.00
#
_symmetry.space_group_name_H-M   'P 1'
#
loop_
_entity.id
_entity.type
_entity.pdbx_description
1 polymer ?
#
loop_
_entity_poly.entity_id
_entity_poly.type
_entity_poly.pdbx_seq_one_letter_code
_entity_poly.pdbx_strand_id
1 'polypeptide(L)'
;MAENNSLEVQKVNTAVSQWTNSITNLVTKDFELCGVPYDDYSKQCAMSAMTSIYHLVKDSDKIKDLNGLDTSNLREVVGQCASLKLNANAVPRECYFQLRTKKSGDNYVQVVEMGIEGDGNDALLRNYGENVDTVYPCWLVKDGDEFSYPKHKGIEMTPPEWEEMGRSQKVVRVVYPLKLKDGTFQYLIAERDGVKVNLFAHVRNNLMNETFGICQNRYKASAEQLSKIKAKKEEIFDALRKCATVDEMLECEVAKPYISAAWLDTPESMIVRKMRNNAIKKYRKDFNSMAKQSFNQLDETYVQTQEEIAENANSEPFVVTESEATESAAVEPEKVAGEVVENDENVPDFMKD
;
A
#
# COMPACT_ATOMS: atom_id res chain seq x y z
N MET A 1 -53.42 31.53 -16.97
CA MET A 1 -53.19 30.55 -15.89
C MET A 1 -52.00 29.72 -16.32
N ALA A 2 -50.80 30.10 -15.89
CA ALA A 2 -49.59 29.31 -16.11
C ALA A 2 -49.39 28.50 -14.83
N GLU A 3 -49.59 27.19 -14.91
CA GLU A 3 -49.29 26.28 -13.80
C GLU A 3 -47.77 26.10 -13.73
N ASN A 4 -47.18 26.67 -12.69
CA ASN A 4 -45.82 26.35 -12.26
C ASN A 4 -45.78 24.90 -11.82
N ASN A 5 -45.34 24.01 -12.71
CA ASN A 5 -45.06 22.62 -12.38
C ASN A 5 -43.65 22.54 -11.76
N SER A 6 -43.51 22.94 -10.50
CA SER A 6 -42.31 22.65 -9.72
C SER A 6 -42.33 21.17 -9.35
N LEU A 7 -41.69 20.34 -10.17
CA LEU A 7 -41.35 18.97 -9.80
C LEU A 7 -40.36 19.04 -8.62
N GLU A 8 -40.88 18.98 -7.39
CA GLU A 8 -40.07 18.67 -6.23
C GLU A 8 -39.45 17.29 -6.47
N VAL A 9 -38.14 17.26 -6.69
CA VAL A 9 -37.36 16.02 -6.68
C VAL A 9 -37.50 15.43 -5.29
N GLN A 10 -38.40 14.45 -5.12
CA GLN A 10 -38.48 13.66 -3.89
C GLN A 10 -37.10 13.03 -3.68
N LYS A 11 -36.34 13.53 -2.69
CA LYS A 11 -35.09 12.91 -2.25
C LYS A 11 -35.45 11.54 -1.67
N VAL A 12 -35.25 10.49 -2.46
CA VAL A 12 -35.40 9.11 -2.02
C VAL A 12 -34.29 8.81 -1.01
N ASN A 13 -34.56 9.12 0.26
CA ASN A 13 -33.60 8.93 1.36
C ASN A 13 -33.66 7.48 1.85
N THR A 14 -33.04 6.56 1.13
CA THR A 14 -32.81 5.19 1.62
C THR A 14 -31.82 5.20 2.80
N ALA A 15 -31.82 4.16 3.64
CA ALA A 15 -30.84 4.04 4.73
C ALA A 15 -29.39 4.16 4.23
N VAL A 16 -29.09 3.58 3.05
CA VAL A 16 -27.79 3.72 2.37
C VAL A 16 -27.46 5.18 2.08
N SER A 17 -28.41 5.94 1.55
CA SER A 17 -28.19 7.35 1.21
C SER A 17 -27.95 8.21 2.45
N GLN A 18 -28.60 7.93 3.57
CA GLN A 18 -28.41 8.65 4.83
C GLN A 18 -27.00 8.41 5.37
N TRP A 19 -26.56 7.15 5.43
CA TRP A 19 -25.21 6.78 5.84
C TRP A 19 -24.14 7.33 4.91
N THR A 20 -24.35 7.19 3.60
CA THR A 20 -23.44 7.70 2.59
C THR A 20 -23.26 9.20 2.78
N ASN A 21 -24.35 9.98 2.81
CA ASN A 21 -24.28 11.43 2.99
C ASN A 21 -23.60 11.84 4.30
N SER A 22 -23.91 11.14 5.41
CA SER A 22 -23.30 11.43 6.71
C SER A 22 -21.79 11.26 6.68
N ILE A 23 -21.30 10.09 6.24
CA ILE A 23 -19.87 9.78 6.19
C ILE A 23 -19.16 10.63 5.14
N THR A 24 -19.71 10.79 3.94
CA THR A 24 -19.08 11.60 2.90
C THR A 24 -18.94 13.06 3.34
N ASN A 25 -19.89 13.62 4.09
CA ASN A 25 -19.78 14.98 4.61
C ASN A 25 -18.65 15.11 5.66
N LEU A 26 -18.43 14.07 6.47
CA LEU A 26 -17.30 14.04 7.41
C LEU A 26 -15.96 13.95 6.68
N VAL A 27 -15.89 13.16 5.61
CA VAL A 27 -14.70 13.05 4.75
C VAL A 27 -14.43 14.36 4.03
N THR A 28 -15.44 15.04 3.48
CA THR A 28 -15.26 16.37 2.87
C THR A 28 -14.57 17.35 3.83
N LYS A 29 -14.99 17.36 5.10
CA LYS A 29 -14.36 18.20 6.13
C LYS A 29 -12.90 17.83 6.40
N ASP A 30 -12.53 16.55 6.34
CA ASP A 30 -11.12 16.15 6.50
C ASP A 30 -10.25 16.67 5.37
N PHE A 31 -10.74 16.60 4.13
CA PHE A 31 -10.05 17.14 2.97
C PHE A 31 -9.84 18.65 3.11
N GLU A 32 -10.88 19.39 3.51
CA GLU A 32 -10.81 20.83 3.78
C GLU A 32 -9.77 21.15 4.88
N LEU A 33 -9.78 20.41 5.99
CA LEU A 33 -8.83 20.60 7.10
C LEU A 33 -7.38 20.28 6.70
N CYS A 34 -7.18 19.31 5.81
CA CYS A 34 -5.86 18.94 5.30
C CYS A 34 -5.39 19.85 4.14
N GLY A 35 -6.22 20.79 3.69
CA GLY A 35 -5.93 21.65 2.54
C GLY A 35 -5.85 20.90 1.20
N VAL A 36 -6.49 19.73 1.11
CA VAL A 36 -6.50 18.89 -0.10
C VAL A 36 -7.85 19.08 -0.82
N PRO A 37 -7.88 19.32 -2.14
CA PRO A 37 -9.13 19.49 -2.86
C PRO A 37 -9.92 18.17 -2.87
N TYR A 38 -11.19 18.23 -2.48
CA TYR A 38 -12.11 17.12 -2.61
C TYR A 38 -12.83 17.20 -3.96
N ASP A 39 -12.23 16.59 -4.98
CA ASP A 39 -12.76 16.60 -6.34
C ASP A 39 -13.93 15.61 -6.56
N ASP A 40 -14.64 15.79 -7.67
CA ASP A 40 -15.82 14.98 -8.01
C ASP A 40 -15.50 13.47 -8.07
N TYR A 41 -14.29 13.11 -8.50
CA TYR A 41 -13.88 11.72 -8.57
C TYR A 41 -13.60 11.13 -7.18
N SER A 42 -12.96 11.89 -6.29
CA SER A 42 -12.75 11.51 -4.88
C SER A 42 -14.08 11.30 -4.17
N LYS A 43 -15.08 12.15 -4.47
CA LYS A 43 -16.45 11.98 -3.99
C LYS A 43 -17.12 10.72 -4.53
N GLN A 44 -16.95 10.43 -5.82
CA GLN A 44 -17.46 9.19 -6.41
C GLN A 44 -16.81 7.97 -5.74
N CYS A 45 -15.51 8.00 -5.48
CA CYS A 45 -14.80 6.93 -4.77
C CYS A 45 -15.37 6.73 -3.36
N ALA A 46 -15.58 7.81 -2.60
CA ALA A 46 -16.18 7.75 -1.27
C ALA A 46 -17.60 7.14 -1.28
N MET A 47 -18.44 7.53 -2.23
CA MET A 47 -19.80 7.00 -2.38
C MET A 47 -19.80 5.52 -2.78
N SER A 48 -18.88 5.12 -3.68
CA SER A 48 -18.73 3.73 -4.11
C SER A 48 -18.29 2.83 -2.95
N ALA A 49 -17.37 3.33 -2.10
CA ALA A 49 -16.90 2.65 -0.90
C ALA A 49 -18.05 2.43 0.08
N MET A 50 -18.81 3.49 0.40
CA MET A 50 -19.96 3.38 1.32
C MET A 50 -21.02 2.39 0.83
N THR A 51 -21.30 2.38 -0.47
CA THR A 51 -22.25 1.43 -1.06
C THR A 51 -21.75 -0.01 -0.90
N SER A 52 -20.47 -0.25 -1.19
CA SER A 52 -19.85 -1.57 -1.07
C SER A 52 -19.78 -2.05 0.38
N ILE A 53 -19.42 -1.16 1.32
CA ILE A 53 -19.39 -1.46 2.76
C ILE A 53 -20.80 -1.75 3.27
N TYR A 54 -21.81 -1.02 2.83
CA TYR A 54 -23.19 -1.26 3.21
C TYR A 54 -23.64 -2.68 2.79
N HIS A 55 -23.33 -3.09 1.57
CA HIS A 55 -23.62 -4.45 1.11
C HIS A 55 -22.87 -5.50 1.92
N LEU A 56 -21.57 -5.30 2.15
CA LEU A 56 -20.75 -6.19 2.99
C LEU A 56 -21.36 -6.39 4.39
N VAL A 57 -21.84 -5.31 5.01
CA VAL A 57 -22.45 -5.33 6.35
C VAL A 57 -23.81 -6.02 6.32
N LYS A 58 -24.64 -5.74 5.30
CA LYS A 58 -25.97 -6.33 5.15
C LYS A 58 -25.92 -7.84 4.93
N ASP A 59 -24.90 -8.32 4.22
CA ASP A 59 -24.72 -9.74 3.89
C ASP A 59 -23.94 -10.50 4.98
N SER A 60 -23.57 -9.84 6.09
CA SER A 60 -22.78 -10.41 7.17
C SER A 60 -23.64 -10.86 8.35
N ASP A 61 -23.35 -12.04 8.88
CA ASP A 61 -23.98 -12.52 10.13
C ASP A 61 -23.35 -11.92 11.39
N LYS A 62 -22.19 -11.24 11.26
CA LYS A 62 -21.42 -10.73 12.41
C LYS A 62 -21.96 -9.42 12.97
N ILE A 63 -22.72 -8.69 12.17
CA ILE A 63 -23.20 -7.35 12.50
C ILE A 63 -24.53 -7.11 11.80
N LYS A 64 -25.50 -6.51 12.49
CA LYS A 64 -26.86 -6.36 11.96
C LYS A 64 -26.98 -5.22 10.96
N ASP A 65 -26.28 -4.12 11.21
CA ASP A 65 -26.31 -2.91 10.39
C ASP A 65 -25.08 -2.02 10.67
N LEU A 66 -25.00 -0.89 9.97
CA LEU A 66 -23.90 0.07 10.14
C LEU A 66 -23.85 0.71 11.53
N ASN A 67 -24.92 0.65 12.35
CA ASN A 67 -24.89 1.20 13.72
C ASN A 67 -23.98 0.39 14.64
N GLY A 68 -23.69 -0.87 14.30
CA GLY A 68 -22.76 -1.71 15.07
C GLY A 68 -21.28 -1.42 14.76
N LEU A 69 -20.97 -0.53 13.81
CA LEU A 69 -19.61 -0.15 13.45
C LEU A 69 -19.22 1.18 14.07
N ASP A 70 -17.93 1.31 14.39
CA ASP A 70 -17.37 2.61 14.77
C ASP A 70 -17.39 3.56 13.56
N THR A 71 -18.07 4.70 13.73
CA THR A 71 -18.17 5.76 12.72
C THR A 71 -16.78 6.32 12.36
N SER A 72 -15.84 6.33 13.30
CA SER A 72 -14.46 6.80 13.06
C SER A 72 -13.73 5.87 12.11
N ASN A 73 -13.86 4.55 12.28
CA ASN A 73 -13.29 3.55 11.37
C ASN A 73 -13.94 3.64 9.97
N LEU A 74 -15.26 3.80 9.90
CA LEU A 74 -15.94 4.01 8.61
C LEU A 74 -15.44 5.26 7.90
N ARG A 75 -15.33 6.39 8.62
CA ARG A 75 -14.80 7.64 8.09
C ARG A 75 -13.37 7.48 7.57
N GLU A 76 -12.51 6.80 8.32
CA GLU A 76 -11.12 6.53 7.94
C GLU A 76 -11.05 5.72 6.64
N VAL A 77 -11.75 4.57 6.56
CA VAL A 77 -11.72 3.69 5.38
C VAL A 77 -12.27 4.38 4.14
N VAL A 78 -13.37 5.14 4.27
CA VAL A 78 -13.95 5.89 3.15
C VAL A 78 -13.04 7.05 2.74
N GLY A 79 -12.42 7.71 3.72
CA GLY A 79 -11.39 8.73 3.50
C GLY A 79 -10.18 8.18 2.75
N GLN A 80 -9.73 6.97 3.06
CA GLN A 80 -8.65 6.27 2.33
C GLN A 80 -9.04 5.98 0.88
N CYS A 81 -10.26 5.52 0.61
CA CYS A 81 -10.72 5.30 -0.77
C CYS A 81 -10.78 6.61 -1.57
N ALA A 82 -11.28 7.68 -0.94
CA ALA A 82 -11.35 9.00 -1.55
C ALA A 82 -9.95 9.57 -1.82
N SER A 83 -9.06 9.52 -0.82
CA SER A 83 -7.72 10.10 -0.90
C SER A 83 -6.85 9.33 -1.88
N LEU A 84 -6.98 8.00 -1.97
CA LEU A 84 -6.26 7.19 -2.94
C LEU A 84 -6.95 7.14 -4.31
N LYS A 85 -8.14 7.75 -4.44
CA LYS A 85 -8.94 7.76 -5.66
C LYS A 85 -9.18 6.34 -6.19
N LEU A 86 -9.60 5.45 -5.29
CA LEU A 86 -9.91 4.05 -5.56
C LEU A 86 -11.42 3.84 -5.59
N ASN A 87 -11.94 3.40 -6.74
CA ASN A 87 -13.36 3.17 -6.97
C ASN A 87 -13.72 1.69 -6.77
N ALA A 88 -14.53 1.41 -5.75
CA ALA A 88 -14.99 0.07 -5.43
C ALA A 88 -15.94 -0.52 -6.49
N ASN A 89 -16.58 0.33 -7.31
CA ASN A 89 -17.50 -0.07 -8.37
C ASN A 89 -16.82 -0.20 -9.74
N ALA A 90 -15.51 0.06 -9.83
CA ALA A 90 -14.76 -0.14 -11.07
C ALA A 90 -14.78 -1.62 -11.47
N VAL A 91 -14.66 -1.88 -12.78
CA VAL A 91 -14.56 -3.25 -13.33
C VAL A 91 -13.32 -3.29 -14.22
N PRO A 92 -12.23 -3.97 -13.79
CA PRO A 92 -12.03 -4.64 -12.50
C PRO A 92 -12.07 -3.71 -11.28
N ARG A 93 -12.42 -4.25 -10.10
CA ARG A 93 -12.46 -3.45 -8.85
C ARG A 93 -11.08 -2.92 -8.48
N GLU A 94 -11.04 -1.74 -7.86
CA GLU A 94 -9.79 -1.08 -7.44
C GLU A 94 -9.51 -1.27 -5.94
N CYS A 95 -10.53 -1.58 -5.14
CA CYS A 95 -10.40 -1.89 -3.72
C CYS A 95 -11.48 -2.87 -3.24
N TYR A 96 -11.18 -3.59 -2.17
CA TYR A 96 -12.10 -4.47 -1.47
C TYR A 96 -12.22 -4.07 -0.01
N PHE A 97 -13.28 -4.55 0.63
CA PHE A 97 -13.55 -4.35 2.06
C PHE A 97 -13.75 -5.70 2.74
N GLN A 98 -13.31 -5.79 4.00
CA GLN A 98 -13.51 -6.97 4.83
C GLN A 98 -13.87 -6.59 6.27
N LEU A 99 -14.68 -7.43 6.93
CA LEU A 99 -15.01 -7.28 8.35
C LEU A 99 -14.04 -8.08 9.21
N ARG A 100 -13.43 -7.41 10.17
CA ARG A 100 -12.42 -7.98 11.06
C ARG A 100 -12.82 -7.74 12.51
N THR A 101 -12.61 -8.76 13.34
CA THR A 101 -12.84 -8.64 14.78
C THR A 101 -11.56 -8.14 15.42
N LYS A 102 -11.60 -6.94 16.01
CA LYS A 102 -10.46 -6.36 16.75
C LYS A 102 -10.81 -6.26 18.24
N LYS A 103 -9.82 -6.54 19.10
CA LYS A 103 -9.96 -6.32 20.53
C LYS A 103 -9.76 -4.82 20.82
N SER A 104 -10.74 -4.20 21.48
CA SER A 104 -10.70 -2.80 21.91
C SER A 104 -11.03 -2.76 23.40
N GLY A 105 -10.00 -2.54 24.23
CA GLY A 105 -10.08 -2.75 25.68
C GLY A 105 -10.44 -4.21 26.00
N ASP A 106 -11.49 -4.39 26.80
CA ASP A 106 -12.01 -5.73 27.14
C ASP A 106 -13.04 -6.28 26.14
N ASN A 107 -13.45 -5.46 25.16
CA ASN A 107 -14.49 -5.83 24.20
C ASN A 107 -13.91 -6.23 22.84
N TYR A 108 -14.67 -7.02 22.09
CA TYR A 108 -14.39 -7.30 20.68
C TYR A 108 -15.34 -6.49 19.82
N VAL A 109 -14.78 -5.65 18.96
CA VAL A 109 -15.52 -4.79 18.03
C VAL A 109 -15.27 -5.25 16.60
N GLN A 110 -16.29 -5.11 15.75
CA GLN A 110 -16.14 -5.30 14.31
C GLN A 110 -15.59 -4.01 13.71
N VAL A 111 -14.55 -4.13 12.89
CA VAL A 111 -13.98 -3.03 12.12
C VAL A 111 -13.98 -3.41 10.65
N VAL A 112 -14.11 -2.40 9.80
CA VAL A 112 -13.91 -2.50 8.36
C VAL A 112 -12.43 -2.25 8.08
N GLU A 113 -11.82 -3.15 7.33
CA GLU A 113 -10.52 -2.94 6.70
C GLU A 113 -10.73 -2.85 5.19
N MET A 114 -9.90 -2.05 4.51
CA MET A 114 -9.83 -2.04 3.05
C MET A 114 -8.49 -2.58 2.57
N GLY A 115 -8.48 -3.06 1.34
CA GLY A 115 -7.25 -3.38 0.63
C GLY A 115 -7.36 -3.01 -0.84
N ILE A 116 -6.20 -2.83 -1.48
CA ILE A 116 -6.12 -2.56 -2.91
C ILE A 116 -6.25 -3.89 -3.66
N GLU A 117 -7.18 -3.96 -4.61
CA GLU A 117 -7.34 -5.13 -5.49
C GLU A 117 -7.44 -4.74 -6.96
N GLY A 118 -7.49 -5.76 -7.82
CA GLY A 118 -7.64 -5.61 -9.27
C GLY A 118 -6.74 -4.54 -9.86
N ASP A 119 -7.35 -3.49 -10.41
CA ASP A 119 -6.70 -2.39 -11.11
C ASP A 119 -6.37 -1.19 -10.18
N GLY A 120 -6.47 -1.36 -8.86
CA GLY A 120 -6.23 -0.27 -7.92
C GLY A 120 -4.81 0.28 -7.97
N ASN A 121 -3.79 -0.55 -8.23
CA ASN A 121 -2.42 -0.04 -8.43
C ASN A 121 -2.27 0.73 -9.73
N ASP A 122 -2.99 0.35 -10.78
CA ASP A 122 -3.07 1.08 -12.04
C ASP A 122 -3.76 2.44 -11.82
N ALA A 123 -4.82 2.48 -11.00
CA ALA A 123 -5.48 3.72 -10.60
C ALA A 123 -4.51 4.64 -9.83
N LEU A 124 -3.72 4.10 -8.90
CA LEU A 124 -2.68 4.88 -8.22
C LEU A 124 -1.66 5.44 -9.20
N LEU A 125 -1.25 4.68 -10.22
CA LEU A 125 -0.32 5.17 -11.23
C LEU A 125 -0.95 6.28 -12.11
N ARG A 126 -2.21 6.10 -12.52
CA ARG A 126 -2.97 7.11 -13.29
C ARG A 126 -3.14 8.42 -12.54
N ASN A 127 -3.47 8.33 -11.25
CA ASN A 127 -3.82 9.50 -10.44
C ASN A 127 -2.61 10.18 -9.80
N TYR A 128 -1.57 9.41 -9.44
CA TYR A 128 -0.44 9.89 -8.65
C TYR A 128 0.92 9.65 -9.30
N GLY A 129 1.01 9.07 -10.50
CA GLY A 129 2.30 8.91 -11.16
C GLY A 129 2.98 10.26 -11.41
N GLU A 130 4.23 10.41 -10.95
CA GLU A 130 5.02 11.62 -11.20
C GLU A 130 5.13 11.88 -12.71
N ASN A 131 4.69 13.07 -13.15
CA ASN A 131 4.67 13.51 -14.55
C ASN A 131 3.90 12.60 -15.53
N VAL A 132 3.04 11.70 -15.05
CA VAL A 132 2.20 10.87 -15.93
C VAL A 132 1.05 11.70 -16.48
N ASP A 133 0.86 11.64 -17.80
CA ASP A 133 -0.30 12.18 -18.52
C ASP A 133 -1.32 11.06 -18.79
N THR A 134 -0.85 9.97 -19.41
CA THR A 134 -1.71 8.83 -19.77
C THR A 134 -1.00 7.50 -19.48
N VAL A 135 -1.72 6.58 -18.84
CA VAL A 135 -1.33 5.17 -18.71
C VAL A 135 -2.08 4.38 -19.78
N TYR A 136 -1.37 3.78 -20.73
CA TYR A 136 -1.97 2.96 -21.77
C TYR A 136 -2.25 1.54 -21.28
N PRO A 137 -3.13 0.78 -21.96
CA PRO A 137 -3.31 -0.64 -21.70
C PRO A 137 -1.96 -1.38 -21.71
N CYS A 138 -1.72 -2.20 -20.69
CA CYS A 138 -0.48 -2.94 -20.58
C CYS A 138 -0.40 -4.05 -21.64
N TRP A 139 0.81 -4.29 -22.14
CA TRP A 139 1.09 -5.42 -23.02
C TRP A 139 1.36 -6.66 -22.18
N LEU A 140 0.75 -7.77 -22.57
CA LEU A 140 0.94 -9.08 -21.93
C LEU A 140 1.72 -9.96 -22.90
N VAL A 141 3.04 -9.85 -22.86
CA VAL A 141 3.92 -10.61 -23.75
C VAL A 141 3.95 -12.06 -23.29
N LYS A 142 3.53 -12.96 -24.19
CA LYS A 142 3.39 -14.38 -23.91
C LYS A 142 4.63 -15.16 -24.32
N ASP A 143 4.77 -16.35 -23.76
CA ASP A 143 5.85 -17.25 -24.11
C ASP A 143 5.80 -17.61 -25.60
N GLY A 144 6.90 -17.41 -26.31
CA GLY A 144 7.00 -17.60 -27.76
C GLY A 144 6.60 -16.39 -28.64
N ASP A 145 6.18 -15.27 -28.05
CA ASP A 145 6.04 -13.99 -28.77
C ASP A 145 7.41 -13.37 -29.07
N GLU A 146 7.49 -12.55 -30.13
CA GLU A 146 8.70 -11.80 -30.45
C GLU A 146 8.68 -10.46 -29.71
N PHE A 147 9.69 -10.21 -28.89
CA PHE A 147 9.77 -9.00 -28.08
C PHE A 147 11.18 -8.41 -28.11
N SER A 148 11.27 -7.11 -28.43
CA SER A 148 12.52 -6.35 -28.39
C SER A 148 12.49 -5.36 -27.23
N TYR A 149 13.53 -5.40 -26.39
CA TYR A 149 13.66 -4.50 -25.25
C TYR A 149 14.00 -3.07 -25.69
N PRO A 150 13.57 -2.06 -24.92
CA PRO A 150 13.99 -0.69 -25.16
C PRO A 150 15.52 -0.57 -24.98
N LYS A 151 16.17 0.16 -25.88
CA LYS A 151 17.60 0.45 -25.83
C LYS A 151 17.79 1.90 -25.42
N HIS A 152 18.67 2.12 -24.45
CA HIS A 152 19.04 3.46 -24.02
C HIS A 152 20.25 3.93 -24.82
N LYS A 153 20.15 5.12 -25.42
CA LYS A 153 21.25 5.82 -26.09
C LYS A 153 21.40 7.20 -25.44
N GLY A 154 22.13 7.25 -24.33
CA GLY A 154 22.17 8.45 -23.49
C GLY A 154 20.82 8.68 -22.81
N ILE A 155 20.20 9.84 -23.06
CA ILE A 155 18.89 10.21 -22.52
C ILE A 155 17.76 9.63 -23.37
N GLU A 156 18.01 9.37 -24.66
CA GLU A 156 17.01 8.83 -25.57
C GLU A 156 16.83 7.32 -25.34
N MET A 157 15.58 6.87 -25.46
CA MET A 157 15.22 5.47 -25.36
C MET A 157 14.44 5.05 -26.61
N THR A 158 14.83 3.94 -27.23
CA THR A 158 14.02 3.35 -28.30
C THR A 158 12.80 2.65 -27.68
N PRO A 159 11.60 2.80 -28.25
CA PRO A 159 10.44 2.03 -27.82
C PRO A 159 10.69 0.51 -27.89
N PRO A 160 10.09 -0.29 -26.99
CA PRO A 160 10.02 -1.72 -27.17
C PRO A 160 9.10 -2.08 -28.35
N GLU A 161 9.35 -3.23 -28.97
CA GLU A 161 8.48 -3.79 -30.00
C GLU A 161 7.97 -5.15 -29.53
N TRP A 162 6.73 -5.46 -29.91
CA TRP A 162 6.08 -6.72 -29.58
C TRP A 162 5.25 -7.21 -30.76
N GLU A 163 5.45 -8.46 -31.15
CA GLU A 163 4.63 -9.16 -32.14
C GLU A 163 3.96 -10.38 -31.48
N GLU A 164 2.62 -10.38 -31.53
CA GLU A 164 1.80 -11.45 -30.99
C GLU A 164 1.84 -12.68 -31.91
N MET A 165 2.52 -13.74 -31.45
CA MET A 165 2.65 -14.99 -32.21
C MET A 165 1.57 -16.01 -31.82
N GLY A 166 0.90 -15.80 -30.68
CA GLY A 166 -0.25 -16.60 -30.24
C GLY A 166 0.09 -18.05 -29.88
N ARG A 167 1.36 -18.35 -29.59
CA ARG A 167 1.85 -19.73 -29.37
C ARG A 167 1.54 -20.29 -27.98
N SER A 168 1.39 -19.43 -26.98
CA SER A 168 1.14 -19.80 -25.59
C SER A 168 0.17 -18.81 -24.93
N GLN A 169 -0.43 -19.19 -23.80
CA GLN A 169 -1.15 -18.28 -22.91
C GLN A 169 -0.33 -17.88 -21.68
N LYS A 170 0.85 -18.49 -21.49
CA LYS A 170 1.74 -18.20 -20.37
C LYS A 170 2.36 -16.82 -20.55
N VAL A 171 2.07 -15.89 -19.65
CA VAL A 171 2.64 -14.54 -19.72
C VAL A 171 4.04 -14.53 -19.11
N VAL A 172 5.02 -14.05 -19.87
CA VAL A 172 6.43 -13.96 -19.46
C VAL A 172 6.81 -12.55 -19.06
N ARG A 173 6.17 -11.52 -19.66
CA ARG A 173 6.45 -10.11 -19.39
C ARG A 173 5.20 -9.26 -19.41
N VAL A 174 5.24 -8.20 -18.63
CA VAL A 174 4.23 -7.13 -18.65
C VAL A 174 4.94 -5.83 -18.96
N VAL A 175 4.42 -5.07 -19.93
CA VAL A 175 4.94 -3.76 -20.32
C VAL A 175 3.84 -2.71 -20.14
N TYR A 176 4.15 -1.62 -19.44
CA TYR A 176 3.27 -0.47 -19.29
C TYR A 176 3.81 0.72 -20.08
N PRO A 177 3.19 1.05 -21.23
CA PRO A 177 3.48 2.30 -21.92
C PRO A 177 2.84 3.46 -21.16
N LEU A 178 3.65 4.46 -20.83
CA LEU A 178 3.25 5.70 -20.21
C LEU A 178 3.58 6.85 -21.16
N LYS A 179 2.66 7.79 -21.28
CA LYS A 179 2.96 9.11 -21.84
C LYS A 179 3.13 10.08 -20.69
N LEU A 180 4.23 10.80 -20.71
CA LEU A 180 4.54 11.84 -19.74
C LEU A 180 3.97 13.19 -20.20
N LYS A 181 3.84 14.13 -19.25
CA LYS A 181 3.31 15.48 -19.50
C LYS A 181 4.15 16.30 -20.48
N ASP A 182 5.43 15.97 -20.63
CA ASP A 182 6.33 16.57 -21.63
C ASP A 182 6.17 15.98 -23.04
N GLY A 183 5.31 14.98 -23.21
CA GLY A 183 5.04 14.29 -24.48
C GLY A 183 5.97 13.11 -24.75
N THR A 184 6.94 12.83 -23.89
CA THR A 184 7.81 11.66 -24.02
C THR A 184 7.12 10.38 -23.54
N PHE A 185 7.66 9.22 -23.93
CA PHE A 185 7.14 7.92 -23.54
C PHE A 185 8.11 7.18 -22.64
N GLN A 186 7.56 6.52 -21.63
CA GLN A 186 8.30 5.65 -20.73
C GLN A 186 7.63 4.28 -20.66
N TYR A 187 8.43 3.21 -20.57
CA TYR A 187 7.94 1.84 -20.54
C TYR A 187 8.37 1.15 -19.25
N LEU A 188 7.40 0.78 -18.40
CA LEU A 188 7.67 0.02 -17.19
C LEU A 188 7.55 -1.47 -17.50
N ILE A 189 8.62 -2.22 -17.29
CA ILE A 189 8.68 -3.65 -17.63
C ILE A 189 8.86 -4.48 -16.36
N ALA A 190 8.08 -5.54 -16.25
CA ALA A 190 8.26 -6.59 -15.25
C ALA A 190 8.33 -7.97 -15.89
N GLU A 191 9.23 -8.79 -15.38
CA GLU A 191 9.46 -10.17 -15.80
C GLU A 191 8.74 -11.13 -14.85
N ARG A 192 8.31 -12.28 -15.38
CA ARG A 192 7.71 -13.38 -14.60
C ARG A 192 8.60 -13.84 -13.46
N ASP A 193 9.92 -13.88 -13.68
CA ASP A 193 10.89 -14.33 -12.67
C ASP A 193 10.87 -13.45 -11.40
N GLY A 194 10.54 -12.17 -11.55
CA GLY A 194 10.41 -11.24 -10.42
C GLY A 194 9.28 -11.61 -9.46
N VAL A 195 8.32 -12.45 -9.88
CA VAL A 195 7.18 -12.86 -9.05
C VAL A 195 7.58 -13.85 -7.95
N LYS A 196 8.75 -14.49 -8.05
CA LYS A 196 9.29 -15.38 -7.01
C LYS A 196 9.35 -14.70 -5.65
N VAL A 197 9.78 -13.44 -5.61
CA VAL A 197 9.86 -12.65 -4.36
C VAL A 197 8.47 -12.46 -3.74
N ASN A 198 7.44 -12.25 -4.56
CA ASN A 198 6.06 -12.10 -4.07
C ASN A 198 5.50 -13.42 -3.51
N LEU A 199 5.73 -14.54 -4.18
CA LEU A 199 5.28 -15.86 -3.69
C LEU A 199 6.04 -16.26 -2.42
N PHE A 200 7.34 -15.96 -2.35
CA PHE A 200 8.13 -16.17 -1.15
C PHE A 200 7.59 -15.37 0.04
N ALA A 201 7.29 -14.08 -0.16
CA ALA A 201 6.70 -13.23 0.88
C ALA A 201 5.33 -13.74 1.32
N HIS A 202 4.50 -14.22 0.38
CA HIS A 202 3.20 -14.83 0.67
C HIS A 202 3.33 -16.05 1.60
N VAL A 203 4.22 -16.98 1.27
CA VAL A 203 4.47 -18.16 2.12
C VAL A 203 5.02 -17.75 3.49
N ARG A 204 5.96 -16.80 3.55
CA ARG A 204 6.51 -16.28 4.80
C ARG A 204 5.42 -15.73 5.72
N ASN A 205 4.48 -14.94 5.18
CA ASN A 205 3.40 -14.36 5.95
C ASN A 205 2.45 -15.43 6.49
N ASN A 206 2.10 -16.45 5.69
CA ASN A 206 1.27 -17.56 6.14
C ASN A 206 1.95 -18.40 7.23
N LEU A 207 3.27 -18.57 7.13
CA LEU A 207 4.06 -19.28 8.14
C LEU A 207 4.28 -18.47 9.42
N MET A 208 3.96 -17.17 9.48
CA MET A 208 4.27 -16.33 10.64
C MET A 208 3.70 -16.90 11.94
N ASN A 209 2.45 -17.34 11.91
CA ASN A 209 1.72 -17.89 13.06
C ASN A 209 1.70 -19.42 13.13
N GLU A 210 2.29 -20.09 12.14
CA GLU A 210 2.31 -21.54 12.06
C GLU A 210 3.22 -22.15 13.14
N THR A 211 2.70 -23.12 13.89
CA THR A 211 3.41 -23.80 14.99
C THR A 211 3.75 -25.26 14.65
N PHE A 212 3.27 -25.80 13.53
CA PHE A 212 3.51 -27.18 13.09
C PHE A 212 3.14 -28.24 14.15
N GLY A 213 2.15 -27.92 15.00
CA GLY A 213 1.73 -28.77 16.12
C GLY A 213 2.73 -28.85 17.29
N ILE A 214 3.80 -28.05 17.29
CA ILE A 214 4.84 -28.08 18.33
C ILE A 214 4.38 -27.38 19.61
N CYS A 215 3.54 -26.35 19.49
CA CYS A 215 2.93 -25.65 20.61
C CYS A 215 1.48 -25.25 20.29
N GLN A 216 0.68 -25.03 21.34
CA GLN A 216 -0.71 -24.56 21.20
C GLN A 216 -0.79 -23.15 20.60
N ASN A 217 0.19 -22.29 20.90
CA ASN A 217 0.25 -20.92 20.39
C ASN A 217 1.70 -20.42 20.44
N ARG A 218 2.13 -19.64 19.44
CA ARG A 218 3.46 -19.01 19.38
C ARG A 218 3.78 -18.20 20.65
N TYR A 219 2.79 -17.54 21.24
CA TYR A 219 2.95 -16.69 22.43
C TYR A 219 3.12 -17.48 23.75
N LYS A 220 2.95 -18.80 23.71
CA LYS A 220 3.13 -19.70 24.86
C LYS A 220 4.26 -20.71 24.64
N ALA A 221 5.07 -20.52 23.59
CA ALA A 221 6.14 -21.44 23.24
C ALA A 221 7.37 -21.20 24.13
N SER A 222 7.99 -22.28 24.63
CA SER A 222 9.30 -22.20 25.25
C SER A 222 10.38 -21.85 24.22
N ALA A 223 11.55 -21.38 24.67
CA ALA A 223 12.68 -21.06 23.79
C ALA A 223 13.09 -22.25 22.88
N GLU A 224 13.04 -23.47 23.41
CA GLU A 224 13.32 -24.70 22.63
C GLU A 224 12.26 -24.98 21.56
N GLN A 225 10.98 -24.74 21.87
CA GLN A 225 9.89 -24.89 20.91
C GLN A 225 9.98 -23.84 19.80
N LEU A 226 10.31 -22.59 20.13
CA LEU A 226 10.54 -21.53 19.15
C LEU A 226 11.69 -21.88 18.19
N SER A 227 12.80 -22.42 18.72
CA SER A 227 13.92 -22.87 17.89
C SER A 227 13.51 -23.98 16.92
N LYS A 228 12.73 -24.97 17.38
CA LYS A 228 12.23 -26.05 16.51
C LYS A 228 11.26 -25.54 15.44
N ILE A 229 10.39 -24.59 15.80
CA ILE A 229 9.49 -23.93 14.85
C ILE A 229 10.29 -23.16 13.80
N LYS A 230 11.32 -22.40 14.22
CA LYS A 230 12.20 -21.67 13.31
C LYS A 230 12.94 -22.60 12.34
N ALA A 231 13.45 -23.72 12.83
CA ALA A 231 14.13 -24.71 11.99
C ALA A 231 13.18 -25.27 10.91
N LYS A 232 11.95 -25.64 11.27
CA LYS A 232 10.95 -26.10 10.28
C LYS A 232 10.59 -25.04 9.25
N LYS A 233 10.48 -23.77 9.66
CA LYS A 233 10.25 -22.66 8.71
C LYS A 233 11.42 -22.53 7.74
N GLU A 234 12.65 -22.66 8.23
CA GLU A 234 13.85 -22.56 7.41
C GLU A 234 13.95 -23.70 6.39
N GLU A 235 13.57 -24.93 6.74
CA GLU A 235 13.50 -26.06 5.81
C GLU A 235 12.58 -25.75 4.61
N ILE A 236 11.40 -25.16 4.88
CA ILE A 236 10.46 -24.74 3.82
C ILE A 236 11.06 -23.61 2.98
N PHE A 237 11.68 -22.61 3.63
CA PHE A 237 12.33 -21.50 2.93
C PHE A 237 13.49 -21.97 2.06
N ASP A 238 14.30 -22.92 2.51
CA ASP A 238 15.40 -23.50 1.74
C ASP A 238 14.90 -24.29 0.54
N ALA A 239 13.80 -25.03 0.68
CA ALA A 239 13.16 -25.70 -0.45
C ALA A 239 12.71 -24.69 -1.52
N LEU A 240 12.08 -23.58 -1.09
CA LEU A 240 11.66 -22.51 -2.00
C LEU A 240 12.84 -21.78 -2.66
N ARG A 241 13.94 -21.52 -1.94
CA ARG A 241 15.14 -20.87 -2.49
C ARG A 241 15.83 -21.71 -3.57
N LYS A 242 15.68 -23.03 -3.53
CA LYS A 242 16.24 -23.95 -4.53
C LYS A 242 15.45 -23.98 -5.85
N CYS A 243 14.20 -23.53 -5.85
CA CYS A 243 13.38 -23.45 -7.05
C CYS A 243 13.90 -22.33 -7.96
N ALA A 244 14.14 -22.65 -9.23
CA ALA A 244 14.65 -21.68 -10.20
C ALA A 244 13.55 -20.75 -10.70
N THR A 245 12.34 -21.27 -10.87
CA THR A 245 11.18 -20.55 -11.44
C THR A 245 10.02 -20.43 -10.45
N VAL A 246 9.12 -19.49 -10.71
CA VAL A 246 7.89 -19.35 -9.91
C VAL A 246 6.97 -20.57 -10.07
N ASP A 247 7.02 -21.21 -11.24
CA ASP A 247 6.22 -22.40 -11.55
C ASP A 247 6.69 -23.59 -10.69
N GLU A 248 8.02 -23.80 -10.59
CA GLU A 248 8.60 -24.80 -9.67
C GLU A 248 8.25 -24.52 -8.19
N MET A 249 8.23 -23.25 -7.77
CA MET A 249 7.83 -22.89 -6.40
C MET A 249 6.37 -23.28 -6.11
N LEU A 250 5.47 -23.19 -7.09
CA LEU A 250 4.06 -23.59 -6.95
C LEU A 250 3.91 -25.12 -6.88
N GLU A 251 4.81 -25.85 -7.52
CA GLU A 251 4.84 -27.32 -7.52
C GLU A 251 5.58 -27.90 -6.30
N CYS A 252 6.30 -27.08 -5.54
CA CYS A 252 7.04 -27.49 -4.35
C CYS A 252 6.12 -28.10 -3.28
N GLU A 253 6.17 -29.43 -3.12
CA GLU A 253 5.30 -30.18 -2.22
C GLU A 253 5.38 -29.71 -0.76
N VAL A 254 6.57 -29.32 -0.33
CA VAL A 254 6.83 -28.86 1.05
C VAL A 254 6.17 -27.50 1.33
N ALA A 255 6.11 -26.62 0.32
CA ALA A 255 5.56 -25.27 0.47
C ALA A 255 4.08 -25.19 0.11
N LYS A 256 3.59 -26.09 -0.75
CA LYS A 256 2.21 -26.11 -1.27
C LYS A 256 1.11 -25.98 -0.21
N PRO A 257 1.19 -26.60 0.99
CA PRO A 257 0.19 -26.43 2.05
C PRO A 257 0.06 -24.99 2.58
N TYR A 258 1.10 -24.18 2.38
CA TYR A 258 1.19 -22.79 2.85
C TYR A 258 0.99 -21.76 1.73
N ILE A 259 0.67 -22.22 0.52
CA ILE A 259 0.31 -21.38 -0.62
C ILE A 259 -1.22 -21.29 -0.68
N SER A 260 -1.77 -20.09 -0.92
CA SER A 260 -3.23 -19.93 -0.93
C SER A 260 -3.84 -20.47 -2.22
N ALA A 261 -5.11 -20.85 -2.15
CA ALA A 261 -5.87 -21.40 -3.27
C ALA A 261 -5.79 -20.52 -4.53
N ALA A 262 -5.84 -19.19 -4.40
CA ALA A 262 -5.73 -18.29 -5.56
C ALA A 262 -4.43 -18.50 -6.38
N TRP A 263 -3.30 -18.78 -5.73
CA TRP A 263 -2.04 -19.07 -6.42
C TRP A 263 -2.01 -20.47 -7.05
N LEU A 264 -2.80 -21.42 -6.56
CA LEU A 264 -2.81 -22.81 -7.03
C LEU A 264 -3.88 -23.07 -8.08
N ASP A 265 -5.07 -22.51 -7.91
CA ASP A 265 -6.24 -22.73 -8.77
C ASP A 265 -6.21 -21.84 -10.01
N THR A 266 -5.75 -20.59 -9.86
CA THR A 266 -5.67 -19.60 -10.95
C THR A 266 -4.29 -18.92 -11.04
N PRO A 267 -3.19 -19.69 -11.17
CA PRO A 267 -1.81 -19.20 -11.07
C PRO A 267 -1.51 -18.08 -12.06
N GLU A 268 -1.90 -18.20 -13.33
CA GLU A 268 -1.61 -17.17 -14.35
C GLU A 268 -2.22 -15.82 -13.99
N SER A 269 -3.46 -15.78 -13.51
CA SER A 269 -4.12 -14.53 -13.13
C SER A 269 -3.38 -13.84 -11.98
N MET A 270 -2.92 -14.63 -11.01
CA MET A 270 -2.16 -14.16 -9.86
C MET A 270 -0.76 -13.68 -10.25
N ILE A 271 -0.07 -14.42 -11.12
CA ILE A 271 1.26 -14.09 -11.60
C ILE A 271 1.21 -12.80 -12.44
N VAL A 272 0.26 -12.68 -13.37
CA VAL A 272 0.05 -11.45 -14.16
C VAL A 272 -0.21 -10.26 -13.24
N ARG A 273 -1.09 -10.41 -12.25
CA ARG A 273 -1.35 -9.35 -11.26
C ARG A 273 -0.09 -8.93 -10.50
N LYS A 274 0.73 -9.89 -10.06
CA LYS A 274 2.00 -9.57 -9.37
C LYS A 274 3.03 -8.94 -10.30
N MET A 275 3.12 -9.36 -11.56
CA MET A 275 3.96 -8.69 -12.57
C MET A 275 3.53 -7.25 -12.79
N ARG A 276 2.22 -6.99 -12.95
CA ARG A 276 1.65 -5.64 -13.08
C ARG A 276 2.04 -4.77 -11.88
N ASN A 277 1.82 -5.27 -10.67
CA ASN A 277 2.19 -4.56 -9.45
C ASN A 277 3.71 -4.30 -9.35
N ASN A 278 4.55 -5.26 -9.74
CA ASN A 278 6.00 -5.11 -9.69
C ASN A 278 6.52 -4.07 -10.71
N ALA A 279 5.86 -3.93 -11.87
CA ALA A 279 6.17 -2.88 -12.84
C ALA A 279 5.83 -1.50 -12.27
N ILE A 280 4.61 -1.35 -11.74
CA ILE A 280 4.08 -0.07 -11.24
C ILE A 280 4.73 0.37 -9.92
N LYS A 281 5.04 -0.56 -9.00
CA LYS A 281 5.54 -0.24 -7.66
C LYS A 281 6.85 0.56 -7.70
N LYS A 282 7.69 0.32 -8.71
CA LYS A 282 8.97 1.00 -8.90
C LYS A 282 8.82 2.46 -9.34
N TYR A 283 7.68 2.81 -9.93
CA TYR A 283 7.44 4.17 -10.42
C TYR A 283 7.12 5.11 -9.27
N ARG A 284 7.78 6.27 -9.24
CA ARG A 284 7.56 7.29 -8.22
C ARG A 284 6.15 7.86 -8.31
N LYS A 285 5.48 7.92 -7.17
CA LYS A 285 4.14 8.46 -7.03
C LYS A 285 4.20 9.72 -6.19
N ASP A 286 3.62 10.80 -6.70
CA ASP A 286 3.53 12.09 -6.07
C ASP A 286 2.20 12.19 -5.30
N PHE A 287 2.17 11.55 -4.13
CA PHE A 287 1.00 11.56 -3.26
C PHE A 287 0.87 12.91 -2.54
N ASN A 288 -0.35 13.44 -2.47
CA ASN A 288 -0.67 14.50 -1.51
C ASN A 288 -0.55 13.96 -0.06
N SER A 289 -0.55 14.86 0.92
CA SER A 289 -0.38 14.52 2.34
C SER A 289 -1.34 13.44 2.83
N MET A 290 -2.62 13.56 2.46
CA MET A 290 -3.68 12.64 2.86
C MET A 290 -3.54 11.27 2.18
N ALA A 291 -3.32 11.25 0.86
CA ALA A 291 -3.10 10.02 0.09
C ALA A 291 -1.85 9.26 0.58
N LYS A 292 -0.78 9.98 0.94
CA LYS A 292 0.44 9.39 1.49
C LYS A 292 0.17 8.70 2.83
N GLN A 293 -0.57 9.37 3.73
CA GLN A 293 -0.96 8.78 5.01
C GLN A 293 -1.81 7.53 4.80
N SER A 294 -2.83 7.62 3.94
CA SER A 294 -3.69 6.48 3.60
C SER A 294 -2.91 5.32 2.98
N PHE A 295 -1.99 5.60 2.06
CA PHE A 295 -1.16 4.56 1.45
C PHE A 295 -0.29 3.83 2.49
N ASN A 296 0.33 4.58 3.41
CA ASN A 296 1.18 4.01 4.46
C ASN A 296 0.38 3.12 5.44
N GLN A 297 -0.87 3.50 5.75
CA GLN A 297 -1.75 2.70 6.61
C GLN A 297 -2.18 1.38 5.96
N LEU A 298 -2.17 1.30 4.63
CA LEU A 298 -2.49 0.09 3.87
C LEU A 298 -1.27 -0.79 3.59
N ASP A 299 -0.05 -0.25 3.70
CA ASP A 299 1.17 -1.04 3.49
C ASP A 299 1.43 -1.92 4.73
N GLU A 300 1.10 -3.21 4.61
CA GLU A 300 1.34 -4.21 5.65
C GLU A 300 2.78 -4.19 6.18
N THR A 301 3.77 -3.92 5.32
CA THR A 301 5.18 -3.88 5.74
C THR A 301 5.43 -2.70 6.67
N TYR A 302 4.85 -1.54 6.34
CA TYR A 302 4.97 -0.34 7.14
C TYR A 302 4.26 -0.53 8.49
N VAL A 303 3.05 -1.09 8.48
CA VAL A 303 2.29 -1.38 9.70
C VAL A 303 3.04 -2.37 10.59
N GLN A 304 3.52 -3.49 10.05
CA GLN A 304 4.30 -4.48 10.81
C GLN A 304 5.58 -3.87 11.38
N THR A 305 6.30 -3.07 10.61
CA THR A 305 7.52 -2.39 11.11
C THR A 305 7.18 -1.44 12.25
N GLN A 306 6.06 -0.71 12.18
CA GLN A 306 5.63 0.17 13.27
C GLN A 306 5.19 -0.62 14.51
N GLU A 307 4.47 -1.72 14.34
CA GLU A 307 4.09 -2.61 15.44
C GLU A 307 5.33 -3.21 16.10
N GLU A 308 6.28 -3.71 15.32
CA GLU A 308 7.57 -4.21 15.82
C GLU A 308 8.37 -3.12 16.55
N ILE A 309 8.44 -1.90 16.01
CA ILE A 309 9.08 -0.78 16.69
C ILE A 309 8.35 -0.47 18.01
N ALA A 310 7.02 -0.45 18.03
CA ALA A 310 6.26 -0.15 19.24
C ALA A 310 6.41 -1.23 20.32
N GLU A 311 6.48 -2.50 19.93
CA GLU A 311 6.71 -3.62 20.84
C GLU A 311 8.16 -3.64 21.39
N ASN A 312 9.14 -3.27 20.56
CA ASN A 312 10.56 -3.25 20.93
C ASN A 312 11.05 -1.88 21.46
N ALA A 313 10.22 -0.85 21.40
CA ALA A 313 10.55 0.47 21.93
C ALA A 313 10.68 0.39 23.46
N ASN A 314 11.84 0.80 23.98
CA ASN A 314 12.18 0.80 25.41
C ASN A 314 12.30 -0.60 26.05
N SER A 315 12.49 -1.67 25.27
CA SER A 315 12.71 -3.02 25.81
C SER A 315 14.12 -3.24 26.35
N GLU A 316 15.09 -2.44 25.89
CA GLU A 316 16.44 -2.41 26.44
C GLU A 316 16.61 -1.17 27.34
N PRO A 317 16.98 -1.34 28.62
CA PRO A 317 17.25 -0.22 29.50
C PRO A 317 18.46 0.55 28.99
N PHE A 318 18.31 1.87 28.83
CA PHE A 318 19.42 2.75 28.52
C PHE A 318 20.43 2.70 29.68
N VAL A 319 21.55 2.01 29.49
CA VAL A 319 22.65 2.02 30.46
C VAL A 319 23.34 3.37 30.32
N VAL A 320 22.96 4.33 31.16
CA VAL A 320 23.83 5.47 31.44
C VAL A 320 25.04 4.87 32.14
N THR A 321 26.13 4.62 31.42
CA THR A 321 27.43 4.58 32.09
C THR A 321 27.61 5.97 32.65
N GLU A 322 27.39 6.13 33.96
CA GLU A 322 28.02 7.21 34.71
C GLU A 322 29.51 7.09 34.43
N SER A 323 29.99 7.81 33.42
CA SER A 323 31.41 8.11 33.34
C SER A 323 31.72 8.81 34.65
N GLU A 324 32.52 8.16 35.49
CA GLU A 324 33.01 8.68 36.75
C GLU A 324 33.27 10.17 36.60
N ALA A 325 32.54 10.97 37.38
CA ALA A 325 32.84 12.37 37.57
C ALA A 325 34.25 12.45 38.17
N THR A 326 35.28 12.53 37.34
CA THR A 326 36.59 12.97 37.79
C THR A 326 36.48 14.45 38.13
N GLU A 327 36.49 14.75 39.43
CA GLU A 327 36.68 16.07 40.00
C GLU A 327 37.95 16.71 39.39
N SER A 328 37.81 17.47 38.31
CA SER A 328 38.84 18.41 37.87
C SER A 328 38.50 19.79 38.44
N ALA A 329 39.31 20.16 39.43
CA ALA A 329 39.34 21.41 40.17
C ALA A 329 38.75 22.63 39.45
N ALA A 330 37.87 23.33 40.16
CA ALA A 330 37.43 24.67 39.84
C ALA A 330 38.62 25.62 39.70
N VAL A 331 38.75 26.27 38.55
CA VAL A 331 39.53 27.50 38.40
C VAL A 331 38.52 28.62 38.17
N GLU A 332 38.52 29.59 39.09
CA GLU A 332 37.62 30.74 39.09
C GLU A 332 37.74 31.59 37.82
N PRO A 333 36.63 32.19 37.33
CA PRO A 333 36.66 33.12 36.21
C PRO A 333 37.12 34.51 36.68
N GLU A 334 38.27 34.96 36.16
CA GLU A 334 38.75 36.33 36.32
C GLU A 334 37.84 37.29 35.52
N LYS A 335 37.34 38.35 36.18
CA LYS A 335 36.55 39.42 35.56
C LYS A 335 37.47 40.42 34.82
N VAL A 336 36.99 41.02 33.73
CA VAL A 336 36.63 42.47 33.63
C VAL A 336 36.63 42.98 32.15
N ALA A 337 35.47 43.53 31.77
CA ALA A 337 35.12 44.68 30.90
C ALA A 337 35.72 44.87 29.49
N GLY A 338 34.84 44.76 28.47
CA GLY A 338 34.18 45.89 27.79
C GLY A 338 34.95 46.69 26.74
N GLU A 339 34.50 46.65 25.48
CA GLU A 339 34.16 47.85 24.67
C GLU A 339 33.43 47.44 23.38
N VAL A 340 32.42 48.23 22.99
CA VAL A 340 31.66 48.13 21.73
C VAL A 340 32.30 49.09 20.74
N VAL A 341 32.63 48.65 19.51
CA VAL A 341 32.78 49.57 18.37
C VAL A 341 32.34 48.89 17.06
N GLU A 342 31.40 49.54 16.38
CA GLU A 342 30.94 49.31 15.00
C GLU A 342 32.04 49.66 13.98
N ASN A 343 32.23 48.84 12.95
CA ASN A 343 32.03 49.22 11.54
C ASN A 343 32.62 48.19 10.57
N ASP A 344 31.74 47.78 9.65
CA ASP A 344 31.84 47.85 8.19
C ASP A 344 33.20 47.76 7.47
N GLU A 345 33.13 47.20 6.25
CA GLU A 345 34.18 47.04 5.24
C GLU A 345 35.02 45.75 5.27
N ASN A 346 34.41 44.63 4.86
CA ASN A 346 35.05 43.72 3.89
C ASN A 346 34.05 42.73 3.28
N VAL A 347 33.22 43.22 2.35
CA VAL A 347 32.40 42.36 1.47
C VAL A 347 33.19 42.08 0.18
N PRO A 348 33.35 40.81 -0.25
CA PRO A 348 34.11 40.44 -1.45
C PRO A 348 33.55 41.01 -2.77
N ASP A 349 34.45 41.43 -3.65
CA ASP A 349 34.22 42.27 -4.84
C ASP A 349 33.36 41.66 -5.99
N PHE A 350 32.94 40.40 -5.91
CA PHE A 350 32.03 39.82 -6.92
C PHE A 350 30.54 39.99 -6.58
N MET A 351 30.24 40.48 -5.37
CA MET A 351 28.89 40.88 -4.95
C MET A 351 28.60 42.37 -5.22
N LYS A 352 29.44 43.03 -6.04
CA LYS A 352 29.23 44.38 -6.54
C LYS A 352 29.05 44.33 -8.06
N ASP A 353 27.87 43.86 -8.47
CA ASP A 353 27.02 44.33 -9.59
C ASP A 353 26.06 43.23 -10.07
#